data_AF-A0A962NBE9-F1
#
_entry.id   AF-A0A962NBE9-F1
#
_cell.length_a   1.000
_cell.length_b   1.000
_cell.length_c   1.000
_cell.angle_alpha   90.00
_cell.angle_beta   90.00
_cell.angle_gamma   90.00
#
_symmetry.space_group_name_H-M   'P 1'
#
loop_
_entity.id
_entity.type
_entity.pdbx_description
1 polymer ?
#
loop_
_entity_poly.entity_id
_entity_poly.type
_entity_poly.pdbx_seq_one_letter_code
_entity_poly.pdbx_strand_id
1 'polypeptide(L)' 'VESRQELGHWEGDTVHGQSAHLVTLVERKSLFTLAKRVFSKTKAVVGDAMID' A
#
# COMPACT_ATOMS: atom_id res chain seq x y z
N VAL A 1 -29.85 -3.50 1.55
CA VAL A 1 -28.73 -2.87 2.27
C VAL A 1 -27.44 -3.70 2.18
N GLU A 2 -27.51 -5.02 2.02
CA GLU A 2 -26.32 -5.90 1.96
C GLU A 2 -25.48 -5.85 0.66
N SER A 3 -25.96 -5.20 -0.41
CA SER A 3 -25.33 -5.28 -1.74
C SER A 3 -24.28 -4.20 -2.06
N ARG A 4 -23.91 -3.32 -1.12
CA ARG A 4 -22.84 -2.31 -1.34
C ARG A 4 -21.48 -2.78 -0.82
N GLN A 5 -21.08 -3.98 -1.20
CA GLN A 5 -19.69 -4.40 -1.03
C GLN A 5 -18.87 -3.80 -2.18
N GLU A 6 -18.51 -2.51 -2.09
CA GLU A 6 -17.60 -1.89 -3.06
C GLU A 6 -16.20 -2.51 -2.89
N LEU A 7 -15.82 -3.36 -3.84
CA LEU A 7 -14.47 -3.90 -3.96
C LEU A 7 -13.56 -2.82 -4.54
N GLY A 8 -12.29 -2.79 -4.09
CA GLY A 8 -11.28 -1.92 -4.70
C GLY A 8 -11.01 -0.61 -3.96
N HIS A 9 -11.50 -0.45 -2.73
CA HIS A 9 -11.04 0.63 -1.86
C HIS A 9 -9.74 0.24 -1.18
N TRP A 10 -8.64 0.82 -1.65
CA TRP A 10 -7.30 0.59 -1.12
C TRP A 10 -6.77 1.86 -0.44
N GLU A 11 -6.10 1.66 0.69
CA GLU A 11 -5.28 2.68 1.34
C GLU A 11 -3.81 2.34 1.11
N GLY A 12 -3.03 3.32 0.66
CA GLY A 12 -1.60 3.18 0.45
C GLY A 12 -0.82 4.14 1.33
N ASP A 13 0.17 3.65 2.06
CA ASP A 13 1.04 4.46 2.91
C ASP A 13 2.53 4.15 2.64
N THR A 14 3.39 5.10 2.97
CA THR A 14 4.86 4.94 2.96
C THR A 14 5.40 5.24 4.35
N VAL A 15 5.72 4.19 5.10
CA VAL A 15 6.30 4.29 6.44
C VAL A 15 7.80 4.57 6.34
N HIS A 16 8.25 5.58 7.08
CA HIS A 16 9.65 5.97 7.14
C HIS A 16 10.43 5.20 8.20
N GLY A 17 11.37 4.35 7.78
CA GLY A 17 12.34 3.70 8.66
C GLY A 17 13.73 4.33 8.57
N GLN A 18 14.63 3.88 9.46
CA GLN A 18 15.98 4.44 9.58
C GLN A 18 16.90 4.11 8.39
N SER A 19 16.79 2.90 7.83
CA SER A 19 17.65 2.43 6.72
C SER A 19 16.88 2.04 5.46
N ALA A 20 15.56 1.98 5.55
CA ALA A 20 14.66 1.67 4.45
C ALA A 20 13.26 2.20 4.77
N HIS A 21 12.39 2.23 3.75
CA HIS A 21 10.98 2.57 3.88
C HIS A 21 10.14 1.33 3.60
N LEU A 22 8.90 1.34 4.08
CA LEU A 22 7.93 0.30 3.83
C LEU A 22 6.72 0.92 3.13
N VAL A 23 6.38 0.41 1.95
CA VAL A 23 5.12 0.75 1.27
C VAL A 23 4.10 -0.30 1.68
N THR A 24 2.91 0.14 2.08
CA THR A 24 1.78 -0.74 2.39
C THR A 24 0.61 -0.47 1.47
N LEU A 25 -0.12 -1.52 1.10
CA LEU A 25 -1.42 -1.43 0.42
C LEU A 25 -2.41 -2.27 1.20
N VAL A 26 -3.48 -1.65 1.68
CA VAL A 26 -4.50 -2.30 2.52
C VAL A 26 -5.86 -2.16 1.87
N GLU A 27 -6.52 -3.28 1.60
CA GLU A 27 -7.92 -3.29 1.21
C GLU A 27 -8.79 -3.04 2.45
N ARG A 28 -9.54 -1.94 2.46
CA ARG A 28 -10.15 -1.40 3.69
C ARG A 28 -11.18 -2.32 4.34
N LYS A 29 -11.77 -3.25 3.60
CA LYS A 29 -12.85 -4.09 4.09
C LYS A 29 -12.38 -5.42 4.66
N SER A 30 -11.55 -6.14 3.92
CA SER A 30 -10.98 -7.44 4.30
C SER A 30 -9.72 -7.31 5.12
N LEU A 31 -9.11 -6.11 5.15
CA LEU A 31 -7.80 -5.85 5.73
C LEU A 31 -6.67 -6.65 5.09
N PHE A 32 -6.91 -7.19 3.88
CA PHE A 32 -5.86 -7.81 3.10
C PHE A 32 -4.74 -6.79 2.87
N THR A 33 -3.54 -7.15 3.29
CA THR A 33 -2.40 -6.22 3.39
C THR A 33 -1.24 -6.75 2.57
N LEU A 34 -0.75 -5.90 1.67
CA LEU A 34 0.52 -6.08 0.98
C LEU A 34 1.53 -5.10 1.59
N ALA A 35 2.78 -5.53 1.72
CA ALA A 35 3.86 -4.69 2.22
C ALA A 35 5.16 -4.96 1.45
N LYS A 36 5.85 -3.90 1.04
CA LYS A 36 7.09 -3.98 0.26
C LYS A 36 8.13 -3.01 0.80
N ARG A 37 9.33 -3.52 1.04
CA ARG A 37 10.47 -2.70 1.45
C ARG A 37 11.02 -1.95 0.23
N VAL A 38 11.21 -0.64 0.37
CA VAL A 38 11.85 0.20 -0.66
C VAL A 38 13.01 0.99 -0.05
N PHE A 39 14.06 1.23 -0.84
CA PHE A 39 15.25 1.96 -0.38
C PHE A 39 15.17 3.48 -0.61
N SER A 40 14.11 3.95 -1.25
CA SER A 40 13.87 5.37 -1.52
C SER A 40 12.38 5.68 -1.45
N LYS A 41 12.03 6.79 -0.79
CA LYS A 41 10.66 7.32 -0.69
C LYS A 41 10.21 8.17 -1.88
N THR A 42 11.00 8.16 -2.96
CA THR A 42 10.66 8.94 -4.16
C THR A 42 9.42 8.39 -4.85
N LYS A 43 8.65 9.28 -5.49
CA LYS A 43 7.39 8.90 -6.15
C LYS A 43 7.56 7.79 -7.18
N ALA A 44 8.67 7.79 -7.93
CA ALA A 44 8.98 6.76 -8.91
C ALA A 44 9.16 5.39 -8.24
N VAL A 45 10.07 5.29 -7.26
CA VAL A 45 10.35 4.03 -6.56
C VAL A 45 9.13 3.49 -5.81
N VAL A 46 8.35 4.37 -5.17
CA VAL A 46 7.11 3.97 -4.49
C VAL A 46 6.05 3.53 -5.50
N GLY A 47 5.87 4.25 -6.60
CA GLY A 47 4.92 3.91 -7.66
C GLY A 47 5.23 2.56 -8.29
N ASP A 48 6.49 2.30 -8.63
CA ASP A 48 6.95 1.02 -9.17
C ASP A 48 6.69 -0.11 -8.16
N ALA A 49 6.95 0.13 -6.87
CA ALA A 49 6.71 -0.84 -5.81
C ALA A 49 5.22 -1.21 -5.63
N MET A 50 4.29 -0.35 -6.04
CA MET A 50 2.84 -0.58 -5.92
C MET A 50 2.26 -1.42 -7.07
N ILE A 51 2.95 -1.53 -8.21
CA ILE A 51 2.43 -2.18 -9.43
C ILE A 51 3.21 -3.43 -9.85
N ASP A 52 4.25 -3.78 -9.09
CA ASP A 52 5.17 -4.92 -9.32
C ASP A 52 4.85 -6.09 -8.39
#